data_AF-C0EWD9-F1
#
_entry.id   AF-C0EWD9-F1
#
_cell.length_a   1.000
_cell.length_b   1.000
_cell.length_c   1.000
_cell.angle_alpha   90.00
_cell.angle_beta   90.00
_cell.angle_gamma   90.00
#
_symmetry.space_group_name_H-M   'P 1'
#
loop_
_entity.id
_entity.type
_entity.pdbx_description
1 polymer ?
#
loop_
_entity_poly.entity_id
_entity_poly.type
_entity_poly.pdbx_seq_one_letter_code
_entity_poly.pdbx_strand_id
1 'polypeptide(L)' 'MILVDMSDLELKAYAQQLSYMTYDFNLDYTLDIKPIAKSNAHFKKWIINYPFYSNIHKEGIVLYSAT' A
#
# COMPACT_ATOMS: atom_id res chain seq x y z
N MET A 1 1.09 -0.68 3.92
CA MET A 1 1.22 -0.87 2.46
C MET A 1 0.28 -1.99 2.06
N ILE A 2 -0.43 -1.84 0.94
CA ILE A 2 -1.34 -2.85 0.40
C ILE A 2 -0.67 -3.43 -0.84
N LEU A 3 -0.35 -4.72 -0.79
CA LEU A 3 0.21 -5.44 -1.95
C LEU A 3 -0.94 -5.95 -2.81
N VAL A 4 -0.96 -5.60 -4.09
CA VAL A 4 -2.01 -5.97 -5.03
C VAL A 4 -1.43 -6.63 -6.28
N ASP A 5 -2.21 -7.50 -6.90
CA ASP A 5 -1.86 -8.16 -8.18
C ASP A 5 -2.48 -7.34 -9.33
N MET A 6 -1.93 -6.15 -9.57
CA MET A 6 -2.33 -5.21 -10.63
C MET A 6 -1.11 -4.75 -11.45
N SER A 7 -1.33 -4.36 -12.70
CA SER A 7 -0.32 -3.71 -13.54
C SER A 7 0.01 -2.29 -13.06
N ASP A 8 1.13 -1.73 -13.51
CA ASP A 8 1.54 -0.36 -13.13
C ASP A 8 0.51 0.71 -13.58
N LEU A 9 -0.18 0.48 -14.70
CA LEU A 9 -1.22 1.39 -15.20
C LEU A 9 -2.47 1.36 -14.29
N GLU A 10 -2.94 0.16 -13.94
CA GLU A 10 -4.07 -0.03 -13.03
C GLU A 10 -3.77 0.52 -11.65
N LEU A 11 -2.54 0.30 -11.15
CA LEU A 11 -2.07 0.84 -9.87
C LEU A 11 -2.12 2.37 -9.81
N LYS A 12 -1.83 3.06 -10.91
CA LYS A 12 -1.91 4.52 -10.95
C LYS A 12 -3.34 5.01 -10.76
N ALA A 13 -4.31 4.39 -11.44
CA ALA A 13 -5.72 4.70 -11.27
C ALA A 13 -6.23 4.32 -9.86
N TYR A 14 -5.81 3.14 -9.38
CA TYR A 14 -6.19 2.64 -8.06
C TYR A 14 -5.64 3.50 -6.92
N ALA A 15 -4.43 4.05 -7.04
CA ALA A 15 -3.87 4.97 -6.03
C ALA A 15 -4.73 6.23 -5.84
N GLN A 16 -5.34 6.74 -6.92
CA GLN A 16 -6.26 7.86 -6.85
C GLN A 16 -7.57 7.46 -6.16
N GLN A 17 -8.15 6.31 -6.53
CA GLN A 17 -9.35 5.78 -5.88
C GLN A 17 -9.11 5.56 -4.38
N LEU A 18 -7.99 4.96 -4.01
CA LEU A 18 -7.62 4.68 -2.62
C LEU A 18 -7.49 5.96 -1.80
N SER A 19 -6.94 7.03 -2.38
CA SER A 19 -6.87 8.35 -1.73
C SER A 19 -8.26 8.95 -1.51
N TYR A 20 -9.19 8.77 -2.45
CA TYR A 20 -10.59 9.20 -2.26
C TYR A 20 -11.29 8.37 -1.18
N MET A 21 -11.05 7.05 -1.12
CA MET A 21 -11.68 6.17 -0.13
C MET A 21 -11.33 6.54 1.32
N THR A 22 -10.14 7.09 1.57
CA THR A 22 -9.74 7.52 2.92
C THR A 22 -10.09 8.97 3.24
N TYR A 23 -10.57 9.75 2.26
CA TYR A 23 -10.76 11.20 2.41
C TYR A 23 -11.78 11.54 3.50
N ASP A 24 -13.02 11.06 3.37
CA ASP A 24 -14.09 11.35 4.33
C ASP A 24 -13.73 10.80 5.72
N PHE A 25 -13.17 9.59 5.78
CA PHE A 25 -12.71 9.00 7.04
C PHE A 25 -11.63 9.85 7.74
N ASN A 26 -10.66 10.35 6.98
CA ASN A 26 -9.63 11.23 7.54
C ASN A 26 -10.24 12.53 8.08
N LEU A 27 -11.24 13.09 7.38
CA LEU A 27 -11.93 14.31 7.82
C LEU A 27 -12.77 14.07 9.08
N ASP A 28 -13.60 13.02 9.08
CA ASP A 28 -14.52 12.68 10.18
C ASP A 28 -13.79 12.39 11.49
N TYR A 29 -12.62 11.74 11.39
CA TYR A 29 -11.85 11.30 12.56
C TYR A 29 -10.62 12.16 12.85
N THR A 30 -10.38 13.24 12.09
CA THR A 30 -9.17 14.10 12.20
C THR A 30 -7.89 13.25 12.12
N LEU A 31 -7.83 12.35 11.14
CA LEU A 31 -6.70 11.47 10.86
C LEU A 31 -6.05 11.83 9.51
N ASP A 32 -4.87 11.27 9.25
CA ASP A 32 -4.18 11.42 7.96
C ASP A 32 -3.66 10.06 7.45
N ILE A 33 -4.58 9.12 7.28
CA ILE A 33 -4.28 7.80 6.74
C ILE A 33 -4.08 7.90 5.23
N LYS A 34 -2.85 7.67 4.79
CA LYS A 34 -2.43 7.67 3.38
C LYS A 34 -1.83 6.32 3.00
N PRO A 35 -2.66 5.31 2.71
CA PRO A 35 -2.18 3.98 2.39
C PRO A 35 -1.52 3.97 1.00
N ILE A 36 -0.44 3.20 0.89
CA ILE A 36 0.28 3.00 -0.38
C ILE A 36 -0.10 1.63 -0.93
N ALA A 37 -0.67 1.61 -2.14
CA ALA A 37 -0.84 0.40 -2.94
C ALA A 37 0.42 0.14 -3.78
N LYS A 38 0.86 -1.11 -3.88
CA LYS A 38 2.02 -1.48 -4.68
C LYS A 38 1.85 -2.87 -5.29
N SER A 39 2.38 -3.08 -6.49
CA SER A 39 2.42 -4.40 -7.12
C SER A 39 3.18 -5.38 -6.23
N ASN A 40 2.55 -6.51 -5.92
CA ASN A 40 3.14 -7.62 -5.17
C ASN A 40 4.40 -8.16 -5.86
N ALA A 41 4.34 -8.36 -7.18
CA ALA A 41 5.47 -8.82 -7.98
C ALA A 41 6.64 -7.82 -7.92
N HIS A 42 6.34 -6.52 -8.05
CA HIS A 42 7.37 -5.48 -7.95
C HIS A 42 8.00 -5.43 -6.54
N PHE A 43 7.18 -5.46 -5.49
CA PHE A 43 7.68 -5.46 -4.12
C PHE A 43 8.63 -6.63 -3.85
N LYS A 44 8.21 -7.87 -4.21
CA LYS A 44 9.03 -9.08 -4.05
C LYS A 44 10.35 -9.01 -4.82
N LYS A 45 10.34 -8.47 -6.04
CA LYS A 45 11.56 -8.30 -6.86
C LYS A 45 12.58 -7.37 -6.20
N TRP A 46 12.12 -6.32 -5.51
CA TRP A 46 12.98 -5.24 -5.02
C TRP A 46 13.21 -5.22 -3.51
N ILE A 47 12.64 -6.19 -2.78
CA ILE A 47 12.66 -6.24 -1.31
C ILE A 47 14.07 -6.22 -0.71
N ILE A 48 15.06 -6.79 -1.41
CA ILE A 48 16.46 -6.86 -0.96
C ILE A 48 17.21 -5.55 -1.29
N ASN A 49 16.87 -4.90 -2.40
CA ASN A 49 17.66 -3.81 -2.98
C ASN A 49 17.12 -2.42 -2.64
N TYR A 50 15.85 -2.30 -2.26
CA TYR A 50 15.21 -1.03 -1.95
C TYR A 50 15.07 -0.88 -0.43
N PRO A 51 15.82 0.02 0.24
CA PRO A 51 15.85 0.11 1.70
C PRO A 51 14.46 0.24 2.34
N PHE A 52 13.56 1.02 1.74
CA PHE A 52 12.19 1.14 2.24
C PHE A 52 11.43 -0.19 2.22
N TYR A 53 11.59 -1.02 1.18
CA TYR A 53 10.95 -2.34 1.12
C TYR A 53 11.63 -3.33 2.05
N SER A 54 12.96 -3.25 2.18
CA SER A 54 13.72 -4.06 3.14
C SER A 54 13.25 -3.82 4.56
N ASN A 55 13.06 -2.55 4.94
CA ASN A 55 12.58 -2.18 6.27
C ASN A 55 11.13 -2.64 6.50
N ILE A 56 10.23 -2.41 5.54
CA ILE A 56 8.85 -2.93 5.63
C ILE A 56 8.84 -4.45 5.80
N HIS A 57 9.70 -5.17 5.08
CA HIS A 57 9.75 -6.62 5.17
C HIS A 57 10.27 -7.13 6.52
N LYS A 58 11.28 -6.46 7.09
CA LYS A 58 11.94 -6.86 8.33
C LYS A 58 11.17 -6.43 9.58
N GLU A 59 10.61 -5.23 9.55
CA GLU A 59 10.08 -4.54 10.74
C GLU A 59 8.56 -4.31 10.64
N GLY A 60 7.98 -4.44 9.45
CA GLY A 60 6.56 -4.22 9.24
C GLY A 60 5.70 -5.33 9.84
N ILE A 61 4.47 -4.98 10.18
CA ILE A 61 3.45 -5.93 10.63
C ILE A 61 2.64 -6.38 9.41
N VAL A 62 2.58 -7.68 9.18
CA VAL A 62 1.72 -8.27 8.15
C VAL A 62 0.33 -8.49 8.75
N LEU A 63 -0.65 -7.73 8.26
CA LEU A 63 -2.04 -7.88 8.62
C LEU A 63 -2.72 -8.77 7.57
N TYR A 64 -3.26 -9.91 8.01
CA TYR A 64 -4.14 -10.74 7.20
C TYR A 64 -5.58 -10.43 7.64
N SER A 65 -6.30 -9.61 6.87
CA SER A 65 -7.73 -9.40 7.14
C SER A 65 -8.52 -10.58 6.57
N ALA A 66 -8.90 -11.49 7.49
CA ALA A 66 -9.97 -12.48 7.41
C ALA A 66 -9.93 -13.51 6.25
N THR A 67 -9.95 -14.77 6.68
CA THR A 67 -10.39 -15.94 5.90
C THR A 67 -11.86 -15.85 5.58
#